data_AF-A0A387HA58-F1
#
_entry.id   AF-A0A387HA58-F1
#
_cell.length_a   1.000
_cell.length_b   1.000
_cell.length_c   1.000
_cell.angle_alpha   90.00
_cell.angle_beta   90.00
_cell.angle_gamma   90.00
#
_symmetry.space_group_name_H-M   'P 1'
#
loop_
_entity.id
_entity.type
_entity.pdbx_description
1 polymer ?
#
loop_
_entity_poly.entity_id
_entity_poly.type
_entity_poly.pdbx_seq_one_letter_code
_entity_poly.pdbx_strand_id
1 'polypeptide(L)'
;MAAERNTGVVLARPDVSVVRTVEGVWVGVGAASLTVKGGAAFELVSTLVDRADGSLTDAALLDGLPQAARPAAERLLGALVAHGCVVLLDDPMSRHEDERGAAAHQLVPHFSQLTKDPAAALDRLVRTTLVLYGRPAWLDGLRTVLDAAPPRGARIVYRSTWQKRPAGRQDAELVVVDADGRPHEETVRIQDELLAGGVPHGVAGTVGGRYWILWSDDDTTGCWDCLHRYARTWPHNGATPPVPGGWAAATLAHAAQSRLAGLPTGAALSLDPGTLAVKQHPVWPFAGCRCGRVKQSPAAVDTRDERAEPLVRRNIASPHDDPRRQDEDDRIVATLGRWTDELIGPFLGLDGEDAPQVPFGRALATVLVDTDGASRIHRVSTATLSTREAVYQAALNAIERCATRPGESGGPGLGAGWTEDEALYRALLRRTSQLPYVKGKLTEFTLDGLGDDACARAARYLQPAVARATGRDPVRWTATRLPNGLHLARAHGADAVATEGLGACRAEAVCAALLRLVNDDDVLVPLNPHFRTWPEVWRHITKPHGVPARHTVPFLGDQVRLVEVA
;
A
#
# COMPACT_ATOMS: atom_id res chain seq x y z
N MET A 1 0.12 25.55 27.62
CA MET A 1 -0.31 24.16 27.88
C MET A 1 0.70 23.54 28.83
N ALA A 2 0.33 23.29 30.08
CA ALA A 2 1.18 22.57 31.02
C ALA A 2 1.19 21.08 30.60
N ALA A 3 2.36 20.55 30.26
CA ALA A 3 2.52 19.12 30.00
C ALA A 3 2.22 18.35 31.29
N GLU A 4 1.38 17.31 31.20
CA GLU A 4 1.23 16.33 32.28
C GLU A 4 2.63 15.85 32.69
N ARG A 5 2.92 15.93 34.00
CA ARG A 5 4.18 15.42 34.53
C ARG A 5 4.17 13.90 34.38
N ASN A 6 5.03 13.41 33.51
CA ASN A 6 5.29 12.00 33.31
C ASN A 6 6.04 11.43 34.53
N THR A 7 5.32 11.06 35.58
CA THR A 7 5.89 10.35 36.74
C THR A 7 6.08 8.88 36.39
N GLY A 8 7.28 8.52 35.91
CA GLY A 8 7.61 7.13 35.54
C GLY A 8 9.05 6.79 35.89
N VAL A 9 9.35 5.49 35.93
CA VAL A 9 10.69 4.95 36.13
C VAL A 9 11.47 5.03 34.82
N VAL A 10 12.66 5.62 34.85
CA VAL A 10 13.38 6.03 33.65
C VAL A 10 14.30 4.91 33.18
N LEU A 11 14.08 4.43 31.94
CA LEU A 11 14.92 3.42 31.28
C LEU A 11 15.47 3.96 29.96
N ALA A 12 16.79 4.11 29.87
CA ALA A 12 17.49 4.34 28.63
C ALA A 12 17.37 3.11 27.73
N ARG A 13 17.09 3.33 26.45
CA ARG A 13 17.09 2.21 25.50
C ARG A 13 18.50 1.69 25.32
N PRO A 14 18.68 0.37 25.16
CA PRO A 14 20.01 -0.22 24.99
C PRO A 14 20.67 0.12 23.65
N ASP A 15 19.93 0.63 22.66
CA ASP A 15 20.46 1.11 21.37
C ASP A 15 20.76 2.62 21.35
N VAL A 16 20.61 3.32 22.49
CA VAL A 16 20.96 4.73 22.58
C VAL A 16 22.48 4.92 22.45
N SER A 17 22.88 5.87 21.60
CA SER A 17 24.26 6.25 21.39
C SER A 17 24.45 7.72 21.76
N VAL A 18 25.44 8.00 22.59
CA VAL A 18 25.79 9.35 23.06
C VAL A 18 27.20 9.68 22.56
N VAL A 19 27.30 10.68 21.68
CA VAL A 19 28.56 11.03 21.00
C VAL A 19 28.89 12.49 21.24
N ARG A 20 30.09 12.77 21.79
CA ARG A 20 30.58 14.14 21.97
C ARG A 20 30.84 14.79 20.61
N THR A 21 30.44 16.04 20.47
CA THR A 21 30.73 16.88 19.30
C THR A 21 31.50 18.13 19.72
N VAL A 22 32.05 18.86 18.75
CA VAL A 22 32.77 20.14 19.00
C VAL A 22 31.88 21.15 19.73
N GLU A 23 30.58 21.15 19.42
CA GLU A 23 29.62 22.13 19.96
C GLU A 23 28.79 21.59 21.16
N GLY A 24 28.94 20.31 21.53
CA GLY A 24 28.15 19.69 22.60
C GLY A 24 28.04 18.17 22.46
N VAL A 25 26.83 17.65 22.26
CA VAL A 25 26.54 16.20 22.21
C VAL A 25 25.47 15.87 21.18
N TRP A 26 25.68 14.78 20.44
CA TRP A 26 24.68 14.12 19.63
C TRP A 26 24.17 12.89 20.38
N VAL A 27 22.85 12.72 20.41
CA VAL A 27 22.20 11.54 20.98
C VAL A 27 21.30 10.95 19.93
N GLY A 28 21.37 9.64 19.73
CA GLY A 28 20.51 8.99 18.77
C GLY A 28 20.24 7.54 19.08
N VAL A 29 19.16 7.07 18.47
CA VAL A 29 18.76 5.68 18.28
C VAL A 29 18.59 5.46 16.79
N GLY A 30 18.40 4.21 16.33
CA GLY A 30 18.30 3.93 14.90
C GLY A 30 17.23 4.74 14.14
N ALA A 31 16.15 5.16 14.83
CA ALA A 31 15.01 5.86 14.23
C ALA A 31 14.94 7.38 14.50
N ALA A 32 15.75 7.92 15.41
CA ALA A 32 15.64 9.30 15.85
C ALA A 32 16.97 9.82 16.41
N SER A 33 17.21 11.12 16.29
CA SER A 33 18.34 11.76 16.94
C SER A 33 18.04 13.20 17.34
N LEU A 34 18.86 13.73 18.24
CA LEU A 34 18.85 15.11 18.65
C LEU A 34 20.27 15.59 18.96
N THR A 35 20.51 16.88 18.81
CA THR A 35 21.78 17.53 19.13
C THR A 35 21.57 18.57 20.21
N VAL A 36 22.38 18.51 21.26
CA VAL A 36 22.39 19.47 22.36
C VAL A 36 23.68 20.27 22.30
N LYS A 37 23.57 21.59 22.22
CA LYS A 37 24.73 22.48 22.24
C LYS A 37 25.11 22.86 23.68
N GLY A 38 26.41 23.00 23.94
CA GLY A 38 26.96 23.49 25.20
C GLY A 38 28.13 22.64 25.72
N GLY A 39 29.12 23.30 26.33
CA GLY A 39 30.35 22.64 26.79
C GLY A 39 30.17 21.57 27.87
N ALA A 40 29.09 21.65 28.65
CA ALA A 40 28.74 20.65 29.67
C ALA A 40 27.65 19.66 29.22
N ALA A 41 27.16 19.76 27.99
CA ALA A 41 26.00 18.99 27.53
C ALA A 41 26.27 17.48 27.49
N PHE A 42 27.47 17.08 27.04
CA PHE A 42 27.86 15.67 27.01
C PHE A 42 27.83 15.04 28.39
N GLU A 43 28.47 15.65 29.39
CA GLU A 43 28.54 15.10 30.74
C GLU A 43 27.14 14.94 31.36
N LEU A 44 26.28 15.94 31.17
CA LEU A 44 24.93 15.90 31.71
C LEU A 44 24.07 14.82 31.04
N VAL A 45 24.15 14.70 29.71
CA VAL A 45 23.41 13.67 28.97
C VAL A 45 23.92 12.27 29.30
N SER A 46 25.24 12.04 29.31
CA SER A 46 25.81 10.76 29.70
C SER A 46 25.39 10.38 31.12
N THR A 47 25.45 11.32 32.06
CA THR A 47 25.00 11.07 33.45
C THR A 47 23.52 10.67 33.52
N LEU A 48 22.66 11.32 32.73
CA LEU A 48 21.23 10.98 32.68
C LEU A 48 20.99 9.59 32.08
N VAL A 49 21.68 9.25 30.98
CA VAL A 49 21.55 7.96 30.30
C VAL A 49 22.11 6.82 31.17
N ASP A 50 23.29 6.99 31.75
CA ASP A 50 23.96 5.97 32.57
C ASP A 50 23.17 5.63 33.84
N ARG A 51 22.41 6.59 34.37
CA ARG A 51 21.57 6.41 35.57
C ARG A 51 20.12 6.04 35.27
N ALA A 52 19.74 6.01 33.99
CA ALA A 52 18.41 5.58 33.54
C ALA A 52 18.41 4.07 33.27
N ASP A 53 18.70 3.26 34.29
CA ASP A 53 18.73 1.80 34.20
C ASP A 53 17.37 1.13 34.51
N GLY A 54 16.32 1.94 34.72
CA GLY A 54 15.00 1.47 35.13
C GLY A 54 14.87 1.24 36.64
N SER A 55 15.77 1.77 37.48
CA SER A 55 15.65 1.73 38.95
C SER A 55 15.10 3.01 39.59
N LEU A 56 15.21 4.15 38.89
CA LEU A 56 14.88 5.47 39.44
C LEU A 56 13.70 6.11 38.71
N THR A 57 12.83 6.80 39.45
CA THR A 57 11.86 7.73 38.88
C THR A 57 12.55 8.96 38.31
N ASP A 58 11.86 9.68 37.42
CA ASP A 58 12.29 10.96 36.90
C ASP A 58 12.69 11.96 38.01
N ALA A 59 11.87 12.06 39.05
CA ALA A 59 12.14 12.90 40.22
C ALA A 59 13.41 12.47 40.97
N ALA A 60 13.57 11.16 41.24
CA ALA A 60 14.73 10.63 41.95
C ALA A 60 16.03 10.78 41.14
N LEU A 61 15.94 10.62 39.81
CA LEU A 61 17.05 10.82 38.89
C LEU A 61 17.53 12.29 38.92
N LEU A 62 16.59 13.24 38.85
CA LEU A 62 16.88 14.67 38.89
C LEU A 62 17.36 15.15 40.27
N ASP A 63 16.83 14.57 41.35
CA ASP A 63 17.26 14.90 42.72
C ASP A 63 18.72 14.53 42.99
N GLY A 64 19.22 13.49 42.31
CA GLY A 64 20.61 13.08 42.33
C GLY A 64 21.58 14.00 41.58
N LEU A 65 21.13 15.12 41.01
CA LEU A 65 21.96 16.08 40.27
C LEU A 65 22.15 17.40 41.03
N PRO A 66 23.25 18.16 40.75
CA PRO A 66 23.47 19.48 41.32
C PRO A 66 22.28 20.41 41.06
N GLN A 67 21.85 21.17 42.08
CA GLN A 67 20.65 22.02 42.02
C GLN A 67 20.66 23.00 40.83
N ALA A 68 21.83 23.54 40.48
CA ALA A 68 22.01 24.44 39.34
C ALA A 68 21.79 23.76 37.97
N ALA A 69 21.99 22.44 37.86
CA ALA A 69 21.83 21.69 36.62
C ALA A 69 20.41 21.15 36.42
N ARG A 70 19.59 21.07 37.47
CA ARG A 70 18.25 20.44 37.44
C ARG A 70 17.31 20.99 36.36
N PRO A 71 17.17 22.32 36.14
CA PRO A 71 16.28 22.83 35.11
C PRO A 71 16.72 22.48 33.68
N ALA A 72 18.02 22.31 33.45
CA ALA A 72 18.55 21.85 32.17
C ALA A 72 18.34 20.34 32.02
N ALA A 73 18.62 19.58 33.08
CA ALA A 73 18.43 18.13 33.12
C ALA A 73 16.97 17.71 32.89
N GLU A 74 16.01 18.41 33.49
CA GLU A 74 14.57 18.15 33.30
C GLU A 74 14.15 18.33 31.84
N ARG A 75 14.57 19.44 31.21
CA ARG A 75 14.29 19.69 29.78
C ARG A 75 14.97 18.66 28.88
N LEU A 76 16.19 18.25 29.20
CA LEU A 76 16.92 17.23 28.45
C LEU A 76 16.28 15.86 28.57
N LEU A 77 15.86 15.47 29.77
CA LEU A 77 15.13 14.22 29.99
C LEU A 77 13.81 14.22 29.20
N GLY A 78 13.05 15.31 29.23
CA GLY A 78 11.85 15.47 28.42
C GLY A 78 12.13 15.34 26.92
N ALA A 79 13.22 15.91 26.42
CA ALA A 79 13.64 15.76 25.02
C ALA A 79 14.05 14.32 24.70
N LEU A 80 14.81 13.64 25.57
CA LEU A 80 15.20 12.25 25.39
C LEU A 80 13.98 11.31 25.32
N VAL A 81 12.96 11.56 26.15
CA VAL A 81 11.69 10.82 26.10
C VAL A 81 10.91 11.14 24.83
N ALA A 82 10.80 12.42 24.45
CA ALA A 82 10.09 12.84 23.24
C ALA A 82 10.69 12.26 21.95
N HIS A 83 12.02 12.14 21.91
CA HIS A 83 12.76 11.52 20.80
C HIS A 83 12.94 10.00 20.96
N GLY A 84 12.35 9.40 22.01
CA GLY A 84 12.37 7.95 22.22
C GLY A 84 13.75 7.36 22.41
N CYS A 85 14.70 8.13 22.96
CA CYS A 85 16.01 7.64 23.44
C CYS A 85 15.91 7.01 24.83
N VAL A 86 14.91 7.43 25.59
CA VAL A 86 14.56 6.96 26.93
C VAL A 86 13.07 6.64 26.94
N VAL A 87 12.68 5.57 27.63
CA VAL A 87 11.29 5.21 27.89
C VAL A 87 10.98 5.36 29.37
N LEU A 88 9.70 5.54 29.68
CA LEU A 88 9.20 5.60 31.04
C LEU A 88 8.41 4.33 31.32
N LEU A 89 8.79 3.63 32.37
CA LEU A 89 8.12 2.44 32.88
C LEU A 89 7.18 2.85 34.01
N ASP A 90 6.10 2.09 34.18
CA ASP A 90 5.16 2.29 35.30
C ASP A 90 5.76 1.83 36.63
N ASP A 91 6.66 0.85 36.59
CA ASP A 91 7.26 0.20 37.74
C ASP A 91 8.78 0.03 37.56
N PRO A 92 9.56 -0.10 38.65
CA PRO A 92 10.98 -0.35 38.55
C PRO A 92 11.28 -1.74 37.99
N MET A 93 12.43 -1.86 37.31
CA MET A 93 12.89 -3.11 36.69
C MET A 93 12.91 -4.30 37.66
N SER A 94 13.28 -4.07 38.92
CA SER A 94 13.26 -5.10 39.97
C SER A 94 11.87 -5.71 40.17
N ARG A 95 10.82 -4.90 40.12
CA ARG A 95 9.43 -5.38 40.25
C ARG A 95 9.00 -6.18 39.02
N HIS A 96 9.43 -5.77 37.83
CA HIS A 96 9.19 -6.56 36.62
C HIS A 96 9.89 -7.92 36.69
N GLU A 97 11.11 -7.99 37.22
CA GLU A 97 11.82 -9.26 37.46
C GLU A 97 11.12 -10.14 38.49
N ASP A 98 10.63 -9.57 39.58
CA ASP A 98 9.89 -10.30 40.62
C ASP A 98 8.57 -10.88 40.09
N GLU A 99 7.81 -10.09 39.33
CA GLU A 99 6.47 -10.47 38.84
C GLU A 99 6.52 -11.35 37.58
N ARG A 100 7.50 -11.14 36.69
CA ARG A 100 7.56 -11.74 35.34
C ARG A 100 8.77 -12.65 35.14
N GLY A 101 9.61 -12.78 36.17
CA GLY A 101 10.78 -13.63 36.20
C GLY A 101 12.01 -13.02 35.53
N ALA A 102 13.12 -13.77 35.56
CA ALA A 102 14.44 -13.31 35.11
C ALA A 102 14.53 -12.89 33.63
N ALA A 103 13.55 -13.27 32.79
CA ALA A 103 13.49 -12.83 31.41
C ALA A 103 13.18 -11.32 31.27
N ALA A 104 12.51 -10.72 32.27
CA ALA A 104 12.15 -9.30 32.25
C ALA A 104 13.38 -8.39 32.12
N HIS A 105 14.47 -8.74 32.81
CA HIS A 105 15.75 -8.02 32.76
C HIS A 105 16.26 -7.80 31.33
N GLN A 106 16.04 -8.77 30.44
CA GLN A 106 16.51 -8.69 29.05
C GLN A 106 15.42 -8.22 28.08
N LEU A 107 14.18 -8.63 28.30
CA LEU A 107 13.09 -8.38 27.36
C LEU A 107 12.49 -6.98 27.48
N VAL A 108 12.42 -6.40 28.68
CA VAL A 108 11.92 -5.02 28.82
C VAL A 108 12.84 -4.02 28.09
N PRO A 109 14.18 -4.06 28.26
CA PRO A 109 15.08 -3.22 27.45
C PRO A 109 15.06 -3.57 25.96
N HIS A 110 14.83 -4.83 25.58
CA HIS A 110 14.68 -5.17 24.17
C HIS A 110 13.41 -4.55 23.58
N PHE A 111 12.27 -4.71 24.24
CA PHE A 111 11.00 -4.18 23.77
C PHE A 111 10.92 -2.65 23.83
N SER A 112 11.69 -1.98 24.70
CA SER A 112 11.74 -0.51 24.71
C SER A 112 12.31 0.08 23.41
N GLN A 113 13.03 -0.73 22.62
CA GLN A 113 13.47 -0.35 21.27
C GLN A 113 12.34 -0.37 20.24
N LEU A 114 11.29 -1.16 20.50
CA LEU A 114 10.24 -1.53 19.54
C LEU A 114 8.87 -0.94 19.88
N THR A 115 8.63 -0.60 21.14
CA THR A 115 7.35 -0.07 21.63
C THR A 115 7.56 0.90 22.79
N LYS A 116 6.59 1.80 22.99
CA LYS A 116 6.51 2.68 24.16
C LYS A 116 6.06 1.96 25.44
N ASP A 117 5.45 0.79 25.30
CA ASP A 117 4.94 -0.01 26.42
C ASP A 117 5.59 -1.41 26.42
N PRO A 118 6.86 -1.50 26.87
CA PRO A 118 7.61 -2.76 26.87
C PRO A 118 7.10 -3.78 27.91
N ALA A 119 6.50 -3.30 29.02
CA ALA A 119 5.95 -4.17 30.05
C ALA A 119 4.68 -4.89 29.55
N ALA A 120 3.75 -4.19 28.90
CA ALA A 120 2.58 -4.85 28.31
C ALA A 120 2.95 -5.78 27.15
N ALA A 121 4.01 -5.45 26.39
CA ALA A 121 4.54 -6.35 25.36
C ALA A 121 5.05 -7.67 25.97
N LEU A 122 5.78 -7.59 27.08
CA LEU A 122 6.20 -8.77 27.83
C LEU A 122 5.00 -9.55 28.40
N ASP A 123 4.02 -8.87 28.98
CA ASP A 123 2.81 -9.50 29.54
C ASP A 123 2.01 -10.26 28.47
N ARG A 124 1.88 -9.71 27.26
CA ARG A 124 1.25 -10.40 26.13
C ARG A 124 2.05 -11.64 25.72
N LEU A 125 3.37 -11.52 25.64
CA LEU A 125 4.24 -12.62 25.26
C LEU A 125 4.16 -13.79 26.23
N VAL A 126 4.19 -13.54 27.54
CA VAL A 126 4.17 -14.61 28.57
C VAL A 126 2.80 -15.27 28.71
N ARG A 127 1.71 -14.56 28.40
CA ARG A 127 0.33 -15.08 28.48
C ARG A 127 -0.09 -15.87 27.25
N THR A 128 0.60 -15.70 26.13
CA THR A 128 0.21 -16.31 24.85
C THR A 128 1.01 -17.58 24.58
N THR A 129 0.32 -18.64 24.15
CA THR A 129 0.97 -19.90 23.76
C THR A 129 1.19 -19.95 22.25
N LEU A 130 2.43 -20.18 21.82
CA LEU A 130 2.76 -20.45 20.43
C LEU A 130 2.55 -21.93 20.12
N VAL A 131 1.65 -22.25 19.20
CA VAL A 131 1.40 -23.61 18.73
C VAL A 131 1.95 -23.76 17.32
N LEU A 132 2.99 -24.57 17.17
CA LEU A 132 3.65 -24.84 15.89
C LEU A 132 3.14 -26.16 15.31
N TYR A 133 2.61 -26.10 14.09
CA TYR A 133 1.97 -27.21 13.43
C TYR A 133 2.65 -27.55 12.10
N GLY A 134 3.35 -28.69 12.00
CA GLY A 134 4.12 -28.98 10.78
C GLY A 134 4.84 -30.33 10.72
N ARG A 135 5.67 -30.52 9.69
CA ARG A 135 6.47 -31.75 9.54
C ARG A 135 7.48 -31.89 10.69
N PRO A 136 7.84 -33.11 11.11
CA PRO A 136 8.86 -33.34 12.14
C PRO A 136 10.18 -32.59 11.89
N ALA A 137 10.73 -32.66 10.67
CA ALA A 137 11.99 -31.99 10.34
C ALA A 137 11.91 -30.46 10.45
N TRP A 138 10.78 -29.86 10.08
CA TRP A 138 10.55 -28.42 10.23
C TRP A 138 10.43 -28.02 11.71
N LEU A 139 9.71 -28.82 12.50
CA LEU A 139 9.56 -28.62 13.94
C LEU A 139 10.90 -28.80 14.68
N ASP A 140 11.72 -29.76 14.28
CA ASP A 140 13.04 -30.00 14.89
C ASP A 140 14.00 -28.85 14.58
N GLY A 141 14.00 -28.34 13.35
CA GLY A 141 14.77 -27.14 12.99
C GLY A 141 14.35 -25.89 13.77
N LEU A 142 13.04 -25.69 13.93
CA LEU A 142 12.51 -24.64 14.79
C LEU A 142 12.90 -24.84 16.25
N ARG A 143 12.83 -26.06 16.75
CA ARG A 143 13.23 -26.38 18.12
C ARG A 143 14.70 -26.05 18.36
N THR A 144 15.60 -26.36 17.44
CA THR A 144 17.02 -25.97 17.55
C THR A 144 17.20 -24.46 17.69
N VAL A 145 16.49 -23.66 16.89
CA VAL A 145 16.57 -22.19 16.95
C VAL A 145 15.90 -21.63 18.21
N LEU A 146 14.73 -22.13 18.55
CA LEU A 146 13.94 -21.70 19.70
C LEU A 146 14.53 -22.19 21.02
N ASP A 147 15.32 -23.25 21.06
CA ASP A 147 16.04 -23.67 22.26
C ASP A 147 17.29 -22.79 22.47
N ALA A 148 17.96 -22.38 21.39
CA ALA A 148 19.12 -21.49 21.45
C ALA A 148 18.75 -20.04 21.77
N ALA A 149 17.60 -19.58 21.26
CA ALA A 149 17.08 -18.23 21.46
C ALA A 149 15.55 -18.27 21.52
N PRO A 150 14.95 -18.80 22.61
CA PRO A 150 13.51 -18.84 22.73
C PRO A 150 12.97 -17.41 22.73
N PRO A 151 11.73 -17.18 22.25
CA PRO A 151 10.93 -16.07 22.75
C PRO A 151 10.78 -16.26 24.26
N ARG A 152 11.75 -15.75 25.03
CA ARG A 152 11.90 -16.04 26.46
C ARG A 152 10.59 -15.70 27.17
N GLY A 153 10.03 -16.67 27.89
CA GLY A 153 8.75 -16.49 28.59
C GLY A 153 7.51 -16.92 27.80
N ALA A 154 7.59 -17.19 26.49
CA ALA A 154 6.46 -17.75 25.75
C ALA A 154 6.39 -19.28 25.93
N ARG A 155 5.17 -19.81 26.11
CA ARG A 155 4.93 -21.27 26.09
C ARG A 155 4.87 -21.74 24.64
N ILE A 156 5.68 -22.73 24.27
CA ILE A 156 5.73 -23.28 22.90
C ILE A 156 5.24 -24.73 22.90
N VAL A 157 4.34 -25.06 21.98
CA VAL A 157 3.77 -26.40 21.79
C VAL A 157 4.01 -26.85 20.35
N TYR A 158 4.70 -27.97 20.17
CA TYR A 158 4.99 -28.56 18.86
C TYR A 158 3.99 -29.68 18.55
N ARG A 159 3.38 -29.67 17.36
CA ARG A 159 2.41 -30.69 16.92
C ARG A 159 2.67 -31.12 15.47
N SER A 160 2.76 -32.43 15.24
CA SER A 160 2.95 -32.99 13.89
C SER A 160 1.62 -33.34 13.19
N THR A 161 0.56 -33.63 13.94
CA THR A 161 -0.78 -34.00 13.42
C THR A 161 -1.88 -32.98 13.74
N TRP A 162 -2.76 -32.73 12.77
CA TRP A 162 -3.70 -31.61 12.80
C TRP A 162 -4.87 -32.14 13.58
N GLN A 163 -5.23 -31.40 14.61
CA GLN A 163 -6.36 -31.76 15.43
C GLN A 163 -7.21 -30.52 15.51
N LYS A 164 -8.39 -30.61 14.90
CA LYS A 164 -9.39 -29.55 14.93
C LYS A 164 -9.63 -29.15 16.38
N ARG A 165 -9.62 -27.85 16.65
CA ARG A 165 -9.73 -27.30 18.00
C ARG A 165 -11.08 -27.72 18.64
N PRO A 166 -11.10 -28.27 19.85
CA PRO A 166 -12.34 -28.43 20.60
C PRO A 166 -12.86 -27.05 21.01
N ALA A 167 -14.17 -26.83 20.90
CA ALA A 167 -14.80 -25.57 21.29
C ALA A 167 -14.59 -25.29 22.80
N GLY A 168 -14.31 -24.04 23.17
CA GLY A 168 -14.35 -23.58 24.56
C GLY A 168 -13.01 -23.45 25.32
N ARG A 169 -11.84 -23.49 24.65
CA ARG A 169 -10.55 -23.23 25.33
C ARG A 169 -10.29 -21.72 25.49
N GLN A 170 -10.01 -21.29 26.72
CA GLN A 170 -9.82 -19.87 27.11
C GLN A 170 -8.39 -19.33 26.95
N ASP A 171 -7.38 -20.18 26.74
CA ASP A 171 -5.99 -19.70 26.58
C ASP A 171 -5.82 -18.96 25.25
N ALA A 172 -5.15 -17.79 25.30
CA ALA A 172 -4.69 -17.09 24.11
C ALA A 172 -3.61 -17.94 23.40
N GLU A 173 -3.90 -18.36 22.16
CA GLU A 173 -3.01 -19.20 21.35
C GLU A 173 -2.71 -18.46 20.02
N LEU A 174 -1.44 -18.45 19.61
CA LEU A 174 -1.02 -18.10 18.26
C LEU A 174 -0.64 -19.40 17.55
N VAL A 175 -1.35 -19.76 16.48
CA VAL A 175 -1.09 -21.00 15.73
C VAL A 175 -0.27 -20.71 14.48
N VAL A 176 0.82 -21.44 14.23
CA VAL A 176 1.56 -21.35 12.95
C VAL A 176 1.52 -22.69 12.24
N VAL A 177 1.18 -22.68 10.96
CA VAL A 177 1.04 -23.88 10.11
C VAL A 177 2.15 -23.92 9.06
N ASP A 178 2.89 -25.03 9.01
CA ASP A 178 3.84 -25.39 7.94
C ASP A 178 3.08 -25.78 6.67
N ALA A 179 3.07 -24.88 5.68
CA ALA A 179 2.44 -25.08 4.39
C ALA A 179 3.20 -26.07 3.50
N ASP A 180 4.53 -26.14 3.64
CA ASP A 180 5.39 -27.03 2.83
C ASP A 180 5.21 -28.51 3.22
N GLY A 181 4.55 -28.76 4.36
CA GLY A 181 4.27 -30.10 4.85
C GLY A 181 3.02 -30.75 4.31
N ARG A 182 2.24 -30.06 3.47
CA ARG A 182 0.87 -30.45 3.12
C ARG A 182 0.50 -30.04 1.70
N PRO A 183 -0.52 -30.67 1.11
CA PRO A 183 -1.18 -30.13 -0.08
C PRO A 183 -1.72 -28.71 0.18
N HIS A 184 -1.63 -27.85 -0.84
CA HIS A 184 -2.10 -26.46 -0.78
C HIS A 184 -3.53 -26.33 -0.26
N GLU A 185 -4.45 -27.16 -0.78
CA GLU A 185 -5.86 -27.18 -0.39
C GLU A 185 -6.07 -27.53 1.09
N GLU A 186 -5.21 -28.38 1.66
CA GLU A 186 -5.29 -28.73 3.07
C GLU A 186 -4.87 -27.56 3.96
N THR A 187 -3.76 -26.88 3.62
CA THR A 187 -3.29 -25.66 4.30
C THR A 187 -4.36 -24.57 4.27
N VAL A 188 -4.98 -24.39 3.11
CA VAL A 188 -6.11 -23.49 2.87
C VAL A 188 -7.30 -23.82 3.79
N ARG A 189 -7.69 -25.10 3.87
CA ARG A 189 -8.79 -25.54 4.73
C ARG A 189 -8.50 -25.29 6.20
N ILE A 190 -7.27 -25.57 6.64
CA ILE A 190 -6.83 -25.30 8.03
C ILE A 190 -6.90 -23.81 8.34
N GLN A 191 -6.46 -22.94 7.41
CA GLN A 191 -6.56 -21.50 7.56
C GLN A 191 -8.02 -21.04 7.72
N ASP A 192 -8.93 -21.59 6.91
CA ASP A 192 -10.36 -21.27 6.97
C ASP A 192 -10.99 -21.75 8.31
N GLU A 193 -10.59 -22.92 8.81
CA GLU A 193 -11.01 -23.43 10.14
C GLU A 193 -10.52 -22.52 11.28
N LEU A 194 -9.28 -22.07 11.23
CA LEU A 194 -8.69 -21.18 12.23
C LEU A 194 -9.37 -19.80 12.22
N LEU A 195 -9.64 -19.27 11.03
CA LEU A 195 -10.37 -18.01 10.85
C LEU A 195 -11.79 -18.12 11.42
N ALA A 196 -12.54 -19.17 11.05
CA ALA A 196 -13.90 -19.36 11.53
C ALA A 196 -13.97 -19.54 13.06
N GLY A 197 -12.88 -20.04 13.67
CA GLY A 197 -12.74 -20.15 15.13
C GLY A 197 -12.22 -18.89 15.83
N GLY A 198 -11.96 -17.78 15.10
CA GLY A 198 -11.40 -16.55 15.66
C GLY A 198 -10.00 -16.73 16.27
N VAL A 199 -9.22 -17.69 15.75
CA VAL A 199 -7.90 -18.02 16.30
C VAL A 199 -6.82 -17.22 15.57
N PRO A 200 -6.01 -16.39 16.26
CA PRO A 200 -4.85 -15.75 15.65
C PRO A 200 -3.90 -16.79 15.09
N HIS A 201 -3.52 -16.65 13.82
CA HIS A 201 -2.68 -17.64 13.17
C HIS A 201 -1.74 -17.08 12.11
N GLY A 202 -0.74 -17.89 11.76
CA GLY A 202 0.12 -17.70 10.62
C GLY A 202 0.25 -18.96 9.78
N VAL A 203 0.55 -18.78 8.50
CA VAL A 203 0.90 -19.84 7.56
C VAL A 203 2.30 -19.56 7.05
N ALA A 204 3.20 -20.54 7.16
CA ALA A 204 4.59 -20.38 6.77
C ALA A 204 5.02 -21.48 5.79
N GLY A 205 5.74 -21.11 4.73
CA GLY A 205 6.18 -22.06 3.72
C GLY A 205 6.77 -21.38 2.49
N THR A 206 7.18 -22.18 1.53
CA THR A 206 7.95 -21.75 0.37
C THR A 206 7.04 -21.56 -0.83
N VAL A 207 7.07 -20.37 -1.43
CA VAL A 207 6.34 -20.05 -2.67
C VAL A 207 7.25 -19.25 -3.58
N GLY A 208 7.41 -19.71 -4.82
CA GLY A 208 8.26 -19.02 -5.80
C GLY A 208 9.70 -18.84 -5.30
N GLY A 209 10.31 -19.91 -4.76
CA GLY A 209 11.71 -19.88 -4.29
C GLY A 209 11.98 -19.05 -3.03
N ARG A 210 10.96 -18.42 -2.42
CA ARG A 210 11.07 -17.62 -1.20
C ARG A 210 10.32 -18.25 -0.05
N TYR A 211 10.83 -18.07 1.17
CA TYR A 211 10.11 -18.46 2.37
C TYR A 211 9.19 -17.34 2.81
N TRP A 212 7.91 -17.66 3.02
CA TRP A 212 6.87 -16.73 3.38
C TRP A 212 6.32 -17.03 4.77
N ILE A 213 5.92 -15.98 5.47
CA ILE A 213 5.08 -16.05 6.67
C ILE A 213 3.92 -15.12 6.46
N LEU A 214 2.71 -15.67 6.30
CA LEU A 214 1.47 -14.92 6.23
C LEU A 214 0.82 -14.93 7.60
N TRP A 215 0.59 -13.76 8.18
CA TRP A 215 -0.26 -13.63 9.36
C TRP A 215 -1.71 -13.46 8.93
N SER A 216 -2.63 -13.96 9.73
CA SER A 216 -4.06 -13.68 9.58
C SER A 216 -4.56 -13.13 10.91
N ASP A 217 -4.77 -11.82 10.90
CA ASP A 217 -5.52 -11.07 11.90
C ASP A 217 -6.78 -10.47 11.27
N ASP A 218 -7.53 -9.75 12.09
CA ASP A 218 -8.64 -8.93 11.66
C ASP A 218 -8.25 -7.91 10.59
N ASP A 219 -6.97 -7.55 10.44
CA ASP A 219 -6.42 -6.54 9.50
C ASP A 219 -5.95 -7.07 8.15
N THR A 220 -5.75 -8.38 8.03
CA THR A 220 -5.23 -9.01 6.82
C THR A 220 -6.34 -9.20 5.78
N THR A 221 -6.19 -8.55 4.63
CA THR A 221 -7.20 -8.61 3.55
C THR A 221 -7.04 -9.82 2.61
N GLY A 222 -5.89 -10.47 2.58
CA GLY A 222 -5.67 -11.68 1.77
C GLY A 222 -5.59 -12.96 2.61
N CYS A 223 -5.64 -14.11 1.93
CA CYS A 223 -5.37 -15.42 2.55
C CYS A 223 -4.16 -16.10 1.88
N TRP A 224 -3.80 -17.31 2.34
CA TRP A 224 -2.68 -18.06 1.79
C TRP A 224 -2.86 -18.34 0.29
N ASP A 225 -4.09 -18.60 -0.15
CA ASP A 225 -4.39 -18.78 -1.57
C ASP A 225 -4.16 -17.51 -2.40
N CYS A 226 -4.49 -16.34 -1.85
CA CYS A 226 -4.22 -15.06 -2.50
C CYS A 226 -2.72 -14.85 -2.66
N LEU A 227 -1.96 -14.95 -1.56
CA LEU A 227 -0.50 -14.82 -1.57
C LEU A 227 0.12 -15.80 -2.56
N HIS A 228 -0.30 -17.06 -2.54
CA HIS A 228 0.24 -18.10 -3.39
C HIS A 228 0.01 -17.80 -4.88
N ARG A 229 -1.16 -17.28 -5.26
CA ARG A 229 -1.44 -16.86 -6.65
C ARG A 229 -0.55 -15.71 -7.10
N TYR A 230 -0.39 -14.68 -6.28
CA TYR A 230 0.49 -13.55 -6.61
C TYR A 230 1.97 -13.97 -6.69
N ALA A 231 2.46 -14.69 -5.68
CA ALA A 231 3.88 -15.04 -5.57
C ALA A 231 4.35 -16.02 -6.66
N ARG A 232 3.47 -16.88 -7.19
CA ARG A 232 3.83 -17.86 -8.23
C ARG A 232 4.09 -17.25 -9.61
N THR A 233 3.52 -16.08 -9.88
CA THR A 233 3.66 -15.44 -11.20
C THR A 233 4.92 -14.58 -11.32
N TRP A 234 5.67 -14.42 -10.24
CA TRP A 234 6.92 -13.66 -10.29
C TRP A 234 7.94 -14.35 -11.20
N PRO A 235 8.51 -13.66 -12.21
CA PRO A 235 9.46 -14.27 -13.13
C PRO A 235 10.73 -14.68 -12.38
N HIS A 236 10.98 -15.99 -12.30
CA HIS A 236 12.26 -16.52 -11.84
C HIS A 236 13.27 -16.43 -12.96
N ASN A 237 14.00 -15.31 -13.01
CA ASN A 237 15.23 -15.23 -13.80
C ASN A 237 16.33 -16.00 -13.07
N GLY A 238 16.30 -17.34 -13.17
CA GLY A 238 17.31 -18.24 -12.63
C GLY A 238 16.82 -19.15 -11.50
N ALA A 239 17.64 -20.15 -11.16
CA ALA A 239 17.42 -21.03 -10.02
C ALA A 239 17.67 -20.24 -8.73
N THR A 240 16.62 -19.77 -8.06
CA THR A 240 16.73 -19.22 -6.71
C THR A 240 17.23 -20.34 -5.79
N PRO A 241 18.35 -20.16 -5.07
CA PRO A 241 18.82 -21.19 -4.14
C PRO A 241 17.75 -21.44 -3.06
N PRO A 242 17.60 -22.69 -2.58
CA PRO A 242 16.64 -22.97 -1.52
C PRO A 242 17.02 -22.18 -0.27
N VAL A 243 16.01 -21.66 0.43
CA VAL A 243 16.21 -20.98 1.72
C VAL A 243 16.80 -21.97 2.73
N PRO A 244 17.96 -21.68 3.34
CA PRO A 244 18.51 -22.51 4.41
C PRO A 244 17.52 -22.63 5.57
N GLY A 245 17.25 -23.85 6.05
CA GLY A 245 16.24 -24.10 7.08
C GLY A 245 16.45 -23.30 8.37
N GLY A 246 17.70 -23.06 8.77
CA GLY A 246 18.02 -22.24 9.95
C GLY A 246 17.60 -20.77 9.79
N TRP A 247 17.66 -20.21 8.58
CA TRP A 247 17.25 -18.82 8.33
C TRP A 247 15.73 -18.68 8.32
N ALA A 248 15.02 -19.64 7.71
CA ALA A 248 13.58 -19.72 7.76
C ALA A 248 13.07 -19.86 9.21
N ALA A 249 13.72 -20.70 10.00
CA ALA A 249 13.41 -20.90 11.41
C ALA A 249 13.65 -19.64 12.26
N ALA A 250 14.79 -18.97 12.09
CA ALA A 250 15.10 -17.71 12.79
C ALA A 250 14.14 -16.58 12.41
N THR A 251 13.80 -16.46 11.13
CA THR A 251 12.83 -15.46 10.64
C THR A 251 11.46 -15.70 11.25
N LEU A 252 11.00 -16.97 11.28
CA LEU A 252 9.73 -17.31 11.90
C LEU A 252 9.74 -17.08 13.41
N ALA A 253 10.81 -17.46 14.11
CA ALA A 253 10.95 -17.23 15.54
C ALA A 253 10.84 -15.73 15.89
N HIS A 254 11.56 -14.88 15.16
CA HIS A 254 11.52 -13.43 15.36
C HIS A 254 10.15 -12.83 15.04
N ALA A 255 9.53 -13.26 13.94
CA ALA A 255 8.20 -12.80 13.54
C ALA A 255 7.12 -13.23 14.56
N ALA A 256 7.18 -14.48 15.04
CA ALA A 256 6.28 -15.00 16.05
C ALA A 256 6.47 -14.28 17.40
N GLN A 257 7.71 -14.02 17.83
CA GLN A 257 7.99 -13.24 19.04
C GLN A 257 7.37 -11.85 18.97
N SER A 258 7.58 -11.14 17.86
CA SER A 258 7.01 -9.82 17.63
C SER A 258 5.49 -9.86 17.71
N ARG A 259 4.88 -10.87 17.10
CA ARG A 259 3.43 -11.07 17.11
C ARG A 259 2.88 -11.38 18.50
N LEU A 260 3.53 -12.28 19.24
CA LEU A 260 3.16 -12.63 20.62
C LEU A 260 3.24 -11.43 21.56
N ALA A 261 4.20 -10.53 21.33
CA ALA A 261 4.38 -9.30 22.08
C ALA A 261 3.37 -8.18 21.70
N GLY A 262 2.55 -8.40 20.67
CA GLY A 262 1.64 -7.40 20.12
C GLY A 262 2.36 -6.25 19.41
N LEU A 263 3.56 -6.51 18.89
CA LEU A 263 4.32 -5.56 18.08
C LEU A 263 3.83 -5.59 16.63
N PRO A 264 3.91 -4.45 15.91
CA PRO A 264 3.49 -4.39 14.52
C PRO A 264 4.34 -5.32 13.67
N THR A 265 3.66 -6.25 13.00
CA THR A 265 4.24 -7.11 11.96
C THR A 265 3.48 -6.83 10.67
N GLY A 266 4.18 -6.75 9.53
CA GLY A 266 3.51 -6.73 8.23
C GLY A 266 2.58 -7.95 8.06
N ALA A 267 1.56 -7.81 7.22
CA ALA A 267 0.58 -8.87 6.97
C ALA A 267 1.24 -10.15 6.42
N ALA A 268 2.24 -9.99 5.56
CA ALA A 268 3.16 -11.06 5.20
C ALA A 268 4.62 -10.63 5.32
N LEU A 269 5.49 -11.62 5.50
CA LEU A 269 6.94 -11.49 5.45
C LEU A 269 7.47 -12.44 4.37
N SER A 270 8.43 -11.98 3.57
CA SER A 270 9.22 -12.84 2.70
C SER A 270 10.68 -12.83 3.12
N LEU A 271 11.34 -13.97 3.01
CA LEU A 271 12.78 -14.12 3.09
C LEU A 271 13.30 -14.50 1.71
N ASP A 272 14.11 -13.60 1.14
CA ASP A 272 14.76 -13.78 -0.15
C ASP A 272 16.21 -14.28 0.06
N PRO A 273 16.53 -15.53 -0.31
CA PRO A 273 17.85 -16.10 -0.10
C PRO A 273 18.91 -15.53 -1.05
N GLY A 274 18.50 -14.91 -2.17
CA GLY A 274 19.42 -14.31 -3.14
C GLY A 274 19.92 -12.94 -2.70
N THR A 275 19.10 -12.19 -1.95
CA THR A 275 19.45 -10.86 -1.44
C THR A 275 19.71 -10.81 0.07
N LEU A 276 19.46 -11.91 0.78
CA LEU A 276 19.54 -12.00 2.25
C LEU A 276 18.65 -10.97 2.95
N ALA A 277 17.51 -10.65 2.35
CA ALA A 277 16.59 -9.63 2.84
C ALA A 277 15.30 -10.27 3.39
N VAL A 278 14.81 -9.72 4.50
CA VAL A 278 13.45 -9.94 4.98
C VAL A 278 12.61 -8.71 4.63
N LYS A 279 11.54 -8.90 3.87
CA LYS A 279 10.64 -7.82 3.45
C LYS A 279 9.24 -8.02 4.01
N GLN A 280 8.59 -6.92 4.38
CA GLN A 280 7.19 -6.89 4.78
C GLN A 280 6.33 -6.57 3.56
N HIS A 281 5.16 -7.21 3.48
CA HIS A 281 4.25 -7.06 2.35
C HIS A 281 2.80 -6.89 2.82
N PRO A 282 2.02 -6.00 2.19
CA PRO A 282 0.58 -6.06 2.29
C PRO A 282 0.06 -7.30 1.53
N VAL A 283 -1.05 -7.87 1.98
CA VAL A 283 -1.65 -9.04 1.33
C VAL A 283 -3.07 -8.70 0.96
N TRP A 284 -3.36 -8.77 -0.34
CA TRP A 284 -4.65 -8.37 -0.91
C TRP A 284 -5.47 -9.57 -1.38
N PRO A 285 -6.81 -9.47 -1.36
CA PRO A 285 -7.67 -10.51 -1.89
C PRO A 285 -7.52 -10.58 -3.42
N PHE A 286 -7.14 -11.75 -3.92
CA PHE A 286 -7.07 -12.03 -5.36
C PHE A 286 -8.49 -12.14 -5.94
N ALA A 287 -8.70 -11.65 -7.17
CA ALA A 287 -9.99 -11.75 -7.87
C ALA A 287 -10.46 -13.21 -8.01
N GLY A 288 -11.68 -13.52 -7.57
CA GLY A 288 -12.20 -14.89 -7.58
C GLY A 288 -11.63 -15.80 -6.49
N CYS A 289 -10.88 -15.28 -5.51
CA CYS A 289 -10.51 -16.06 -4.33
C CYS A 289 -11.74 -16.30 -3.43
N ARG A 290 -11.84 -17.51 -2.88
CA ARG A 290 -12.93 -17.92 -1.98
C ARG A 290 -12.97 -17.15 -0.66
N CYS A 291 -11.87 -16.53 -0.26
CA CYS A 291 -11.77 -15.94 1.08
C CYS A 291 -12.73 -14.76 1.27
N GLY A 292 -13.09 -14.07 0.17
CA GLY A 292 -14.02 -12.94 0.20
C GLY A 292 -13.60 -11.82 1.15
N ARG A 293 -12.34 -11.80 1.61
CA ARG A 293 -11.80 -10.89 2.63
C ARG A 293 -11.57 -9.49 2.05
N VAL A 294 -12.65 -8.86 1.59
CA VAL A 294 -12.60 -7.43 1.25
C VAL A 294 -12.84 -6.67 2.54
N LYS A 295 -11.80 -6.04 3.07
CA LYS A 295 -12.05 -4.97 4.04
C LYS A 295 -12.69 -3.81 3.28
N GLN A 296 -13.95 -3.55 3.58
CA GLN A 296 -14.43 -2.18 3.48
C GLN A 296 -13.51 -1.36 4.38
N SER A 297 -12.88 -0.32 3.83
CA SER A 297 -12.24 0.65 4.71
C SER A 297 -13.32 1.08 5.70
N PRO A 298 -13.08 1.05 7.02
CA PRO A 298 -14.02 1.68 7.95
C PRO A 298 -14.22 3.06 7.36
N ALA A 299 -15.46 3.37 6.93
CA ALA A 299 -15.77 4.58 6.19
C ALA A 299 -15.02 5.69 6.90
N ALA A 300 -13.94 6.18 6.28
CA ALA A 300 -13.13 7.22 6.90
C ALA A 300 -14.16 8.28 7.18
N VAL A 301 -14.44 8.54 8.48
CA VAL A 301 -15.56 9.38 8.92
C VAL A 301 -15.55 10.54 7.96
N ASP A 302 -16.55 10.56 7.07
CA ASP A 302 -16.52 11.38 5.89
C ASP A 302 -16.77 12.79 6.42
N THR A 303 -15.71 13.41 6.87
CA THR A 303 -15.67 14.81 7.28
C THR A 303 -15.71 15.69 6.04
N ARG A 304 -15.74 15.09 4.83
CA ARG A 304 -16.16 15.78 3.62
C ARG A 304 -17.62 16.15 3.82
N ASP A 305 -17.86 17.46 3.77
CA ASP A 305 -19.19 18.02 3.69
C ASP A 305 -19.94 17.31 2.56
N GLU A 306 -20.87 16.40 2.88
CA GLU A 306 -21.68 15.62 1.92
C GLU A 306 -22.43 16.53 0.92
N ARG A 307 -22.46 17.84 1.17
CA ARG A 307 -23.04 18.88 0.32
C ARG A 307 -22.07 19.46 -0.72
N ALA A 308 -20.78 19.11 -0.68
CA ALA A 308 -19.80 19.66 -1.59
C ALA A 308 -19.88 19.01 -2.98
N GLU A 309 -20.08 19.82 -4.03
CA GLU A 309 -20.14 19.30 -5.40
C GLU A 309 -18.85 18.54 -5.80
N PRO A 310 -18.98 17.37 -6.45
CA PRO A 310 -17.82 16.56 -6.84
C PRO A 310 -17.02 17.25 -7.94
N LEU A 311 -15.74 17.51 -7.66
CA LEU A 311 -14.83 18.22 -8.55
C LEU A 311 -14.32 17.31 -9.67
N VAL A 312 -14.16 17.88 -10.87
CA VAL A 312 -13.37 17.26 -11.93
C VAL A 312 -11.89 17.47 -11.61
N ARG A 313 -11.11 16.39 -11.70
CA ARG A 313 -9.66 16.37 -11.48
C ARG A 313 -8.93 17.10 -12.61
N ARG A 314 -7.79 17.73 -12.31
CA ARG A 314 -6.99 18.44 -13.32
C ARG A 314 -5.88 17.54 -13.87
N ASN A 315 -5.67 17.60 -15.19
CA ASN A 315 -4.58 16.89 -15.86
C ASN A 315 -3.19 17.43 -15.51
N ILE A 316 -3.11 18.72 -15.15
CA ILE A 316 -1.89 19.43 -14.73
C ILE A 316 -2.25 20.22 -13.47
N ALA A 317 -1.48 20.06 -12.41
CA ALA A 317 -1.68 20.77 -11.14
C ALA A 317 -1.43 22.27 -11.31
N SER A 318 -2.22 23.10 -10.62
CA SER A 318 -2.05 24.55 -10.54
C SER A 318 -1.89 25.00 -9.09
N PRO A 319 -1.01 25.97 -8.79
CA PRO A 319 -0.91 26.55 -7.44
C PRO A 319 -2.18 27.30 -7.01
N HIS A 320 -3.12 27.55 -7.92
CA HIS A 320 -4.41 28.18 -7.65
C HIS A 320 -5.57 27.18 -7.59
N ASP A 321 -5.28 25.87 -7.55
CA ASP A 321 -6.32 24.85 -7.43
C ASP A 321 -6.98 24.85 -6.05
N ASP A 322 -8.24 24.41 -6.03
CA ASP A 322 -9.01 24.17 -4.81
C ASP A 322 -8.27 23.13 -3.94
N PRO A 323 -8.00 23.38 -2.65
CA PRO A 323 -7.23 22.47 -1.79
C PRO A 323 -7.78 21.03 -1.77
N ARG A 324 -9.09 20.87 -1.94
CA ARG A 324 -9.75 19.56 -2.03
C ARG A 324 -9.24 18.69 -3.19
N ARG A 325 -8.69 19.29 -4.25
CA ARG A 325 -8.05 18.56 -5.35
C ARG A 325 -6.72 17.97 -4.91
N GLN A 326 -5.94 18.71 -4.11
CA GLN A 326 -4.68 18.20 -3.58
C GLN A 326 -4.94 17.04 -2.60
N ASP A 327 -5.93 17.19 -1.72
CA ASP A 327 -6.33 16.11 -0.79
C ASP A 327 -6.74 14.82 -1.55
N GLU A 328 -7.44 14.99 -2.67
CA GLU A 328 -7.85 13.89 -3.53
C GLU A 328 -6.65 13.26 -4.26
N ASP A 329 -5.72 14.05 -4.76
CA ASP A 329 -4.49 13.56 -5.38
C ASP A 329 -3.62 12.79 -4.37
N ASP A 330 -3.47 13.30 -3.14
CA ASP A 330 -2.74 12.64 -2.05
C ASP A 330 -3.41 11.32 -1.65
N ARG A 331 -4.76 11.28 -1.61
CA ARG A 331 -5.53 10.04 -1.41
C ARG A 331 -5.26 9.01 -2.48
N ILE A 332 -5.26 9.41 -3.75
CA ILE A 332 -5.03 8.51 -4.89
C ILE A 332 -3.61 7.94 -4.80
N VAL A 333 -2.60 8.79 -4.59
CA VAL A 333 -1.19 8.36 -4.47
C VAL A 333 -1.00 7.41 -3.27
N ALA A 334 -1.56 7.74 -2.10
CA ALA A 334 -1.48 6.87 -0.93
C ALA A 334 -2.21 5.53 -1.14
N THR A 335 -3.30 5.51 -1.90
CA THR A 335 -4.01 4.27 -2.26
C THR A 335 -3.19 3.43 -3.22
N LEU A 336 -2.66 4.02 -4.28
CA LEU A 336 -1.81 3.33 -5.24
C LEU A 336 -0.56 2.76 -4.58
N GLY A 337 0.13 3.54 -3.73
CA GLY A 337 1.29 3.07 -2.97
C GLY A 337 0.99 1.88 -2.06
N ARG A 338 -0.24 1.76 -1.52
CA ARG A 338 -0.68 0.58 -0.73
C ARG A 338 -0.99 -0.64 -1.59
N TRP A 339 -1.41 -0.43 -2.84
CA TRP A 339 -1.71 -1.51 -3.80
C TRP A 339 -0.49 -1.96 -4.60
N THR A 340 0.60 -1.21 -4.57
CA THR A 340 1.84 -1.55 -5.26
C THR A 340 2.78 -2.31 -4.34
N ASP A 341 3.05 -3.56 -4.70
CA ASP A 341 4.08 -4.39 -4.06
C ASP A 341 4.66 -5.30 -5.14
N GLU A 342 5.98 -5.25 -5.32
CA GLU A 342 6.65 -5.95 -6.40
C GLU A 342 6.40 -7.46 -6.37
N LEU A 343 6.16 -8.07 -5.21
CA LEU A 343 6.03 -9.53 -5.11
C LEU A 343 4.59 -10.00 -5.08
N ILE A 344 3.75 -9.34 -4.28
CA ILE A 344 2.40 -9.81 -3.97
C ILE A 344 1.30 -8.74 -4.04
N GLY A 345 1.59 -7.59 -4.65
CA GLY A 345 0.64 -6.51 -4.81
C GLY A 345 -0.35 -6.73 -5.95
N PRO A 346 -1.56 -6.15 -5.86
CA PRO A 346 -2.43 -5.94 -7.02
C PRO A 346 -1.69 -5.34 -8.22
N PHE A 347 -0.81 -4.38 -7.95
CA PHE A 347 0.15 -3.84 -8.89
C PHE A 347 1.55 -4.34 -8.50
N LEU A 348 2.18 -5.10 -9.37
CA LEU A 348 3.59 -5.52 -9.23
C LEU A 348 4.56 -4.37 -9.58
N GLY A 349 4.07 -3.39 -10.32
CA GLY A 349 4.80 -2.17 -10.66
C GLY A 349 3.80 -1.12 -11.13
N LEU A 350 4.03 0.13 -10.72
CA LEU A 350 3.22 1.26 -11.14
C LEU A 350 4.06 2.53 -11.10
N ASP A 351 4.80 2.77 -12.17
CA ASP A 351 5.69 3.92 -12.32
C ASP A 351 5.99 4.17 -13.81
N GLY A 352 6.93 5.07 -14.12
CA GLY A 352 7.37 5.33 -15.48
C GLY A 352 8.45 4.38 -16.01
N GLU A 353 8.96 3.46 -15.18
CA GLU A 353 10.25 2.76 -15.39
C GLU A 353 11.32 3.71 -15.97
N ASP A 354 12.05 3.27 -17.00
CA ASP A 354 13.03 4.06 -17.75
C ASP A 354 12.41 4.88 -18.90
N ALA A 355 11.09 5.01 -18.97
CA ALA A 355 10.43 5.64 -20.11
C ALA A 355 10.68 7.17 -20.13
N PRO A 356 10.92 7.77 -21.32
CA PRO A 356 11.11 9.21 -21.44
C PRO A 356 9.84 9.95 -21.02
N GLN A 357 9.99 10.91 -20.12
CA GLN A 357 8.89 11.70 -19.55
C GLN A 357 8.59 12.99 -20.33
N VAL A 358 9.25 13.18 -21.48
CA VAL A 358 9.09 14.35 -22.37
C VAL A 358 8.97 13.84 -23.81
N PRO A 359 8.01 14.34 -24.62
CA PRO A 359 7.06 15.41 -24.30
C PRO A 359 5.79 14.94 -23.54
N PHE A 360 5.68 13.65 -23.25
CA PHE A 360 4.56 13.05 -22.52
C PHE A 360 5.05 12.45 -21.21
N GLY A 361 4.30 12.67 -20.14
CA GLY A 361 4.45 11.84 -18.95
C GLY A 361 4.02 10.42 -19.29
N ARG A 362 4.79 9.42 -18.86
CA ARG A 362 4.55 8.01 -19.15
C ARG A 362 4.51 7.19 -17.87
N ALA A 363 3.62 6.21 -17.84
CA ALA A 363 3.52 5.24 -16.77
C ALA A 363 3.12 3.86 -17.29
N LEU A 364 3.63 2.83 -16.63
CA LEU A 364 3.37 1.42 -16.84
C LEU A 364 2.73 0.85 -15.57
N ALA A 365 1.53 0.30 -15.71
CA ALA A 365 0.93 -0.55 -14.69
C ALA A 365 1.21 -2.02 -15.02
N THR A 366 1.84 -2.74 -14.11
CA THR A 366 2.03 -4.20 -14.19
C THR A 366 1.11 -4.86 -13.18
N VAL A 367 0.13 -5.64 -13.67
CA VAL A 367 -0.87 -6.32 -12.84
C VAL A 367 -0.96 -7.80 -13.20
N LEU A 368 -1.52 -8.59 -12.29
CA LEU A 368 -1.91 -9.96 -12.59
C LEU A 368 -3.38 -10.02 -13.00
N VAL A 369 -3.63 -10.66 -14.13
CA VAL A 369 -4.98 -10.92 -14.62
C VAL A 369 -5.15 -12.42 -14.73
N ASP A 370 -6.28 -12.93 -14.22
CA ASP A 370 -6.64 -14.33 -14.39
C ASP A 370 -7.19 -14.55 -15.81
N THR A 371 -6.60 -15.49 -16.55
CA THR A 371 -7.02 -15.85 -17.91
C THR A 371 -7.12 -17.36 -18.00
N ASP A 372 -8.33 -17.89 -18.18
CA ASP A 372 -8.62 -19.30 -18.41
C ASP A 372 -7.94 -20.25 -17.39
N GLY A 373 -7.94 -19.88 -16.11
CA GLY A 373 -7.35 -20.67 -15.02
C GLY A 373 -5.84 -20.50 -14.85
N ALA A 374 -5.21 -19.59 -15.60
CA ALA A 374 -3.82 -19.21 -15.43
C ALA A 374 -3.69 -17.69 -15.20
N SER A 375 -3.07 -17.33 -14.08
CA SER A 375 -2.69 -15.93 -13.81
C SER A 375 -1.52 -15.52 -14.71
N ARG A 376 -1.69 -14.42 -15.44
CA ARG A 376 -0.67 -13.87 -16.33
C ARG A 376 -0.35 -12.43 -15.96
N ILE A 377 0.92 -12.07 -16.15
CA ILE A 377 1.36 -10.68 -16.06
C ILE A 377 0.78 -9.92 -17.26
N HIS A 378 0.08 -8.84 -16.97
CA HIS A 378 -0.40 -7.89 -17.96
C HIS A 378 0.20 -6.52 -17.69
N ARG A 379 0.57 -5.83 -18.76
CA ARG A 379 1.25 -4.54 -18.73
C ARG A 379 0.43 -3.53 -19.50
N VAL A 380 0.10 -2.41 -18.87
CA VAL A 380 -0.65 -1.32 -19.46
C VAL A 380 0.21 -0.07 -19.44
N SER A 381 0.65 0.36 -20.62
CA SER A 381 1.40 1.60 -20.79
C SER A 381 0.46 2.75 -21.09
N THR A 382 0.71 3.90 -20.48
CA THR A 382 -0.03 5.13 -20.76
C THR A 382 0.92 6.31 -20.97
N ALA A 383 0.54 7.20 -21.86
CA ALA A 383 1.22 8.45 -22.16
C ALA A 383 0.20 9.60 -22.19
N THR A 384 0.46 10.68 -21.43
CA THR A 384 -0.43 11.85 -21.33
C THR A 384 0.33 13.11 -20.91
N LEU A 385 -0.38 14.20 -20.60
CA LEU A 385 0.18 15.53 -20.33
C LEU A 385 1.12 15.59 -19.11
N SER A 386 0.97 14.70 -18.14
CA SER A 386 1.81 14.67 -16.94
C SER A 386 2.04 13.24 -16.46
N THR A 387 3.17 12.99 -15.79
CA THR A 387 3.50 11.68 -15.22
C THR A 387 2.47 11.25 -14.19
N ARG A 388 1.96 12.21 -13.39
CA ARG A 388 0.89 11.96 -12.43
C ARG A 388 -0.37 11.42 -13.11
N GLU A 389 -0.84 12.11 -14.16
CA GLU A 389 -2.00 11.64 -14.90
C GLU A 389 -1.72 10.29 -15.57
N ALA A 390 -0.52 10.07 -16.09
CA ALA A 390 -0.15 8.78 -16.68
C ALA A 390 -0.31 7.65 -15.66
N VAL A 391 0.23 7.81 -14.44
CA VAL A 391 0.10 6.83 -13.36
C VAL A 391 -1.37 6.52 -13.06
N TYR A 392 -2.22 7.55 -12.95
CA TYR A 392 -3.64 7.36 -12.67
C TYR A 392 -4.35 6.64 -13.81
N GLN A 393 -4.08 7.01 -15.06
CA GLN A 393 -4.67 6.37 -16.23
C GLN A 393 -4.19 4.92 -16.39
N ALA A 394 -2.92 4.64 -16.14
CA ALA A 394 -2.38 3.28 -16.18
C ALA A 394 -3.08 2.39 -15.15
N ALA A 395 -3.25 2.90 -13.92
CA ALA A 395 -3.96 2.19 -12.87
C ALA A 395 -5.44 1.92 -13.21
N LEU A 396 -6.18 2.94 -13.69
CA LEU A 396 -7.59 2.78 -14.05
C LEU A 396 -7.79 1.79 -15.21
N ASN A 397 -6.95 1.86 -16.25
CA ASN A 397 -7.01 0.91 -17.36
C ASN A 397 -6.66 -0.52 -16.90
N ALA A 398 -5.67 -0.68 -16.01
CA ALA A 398 -5.34 -1.99 -15.45
C ALA A 398 -6.46 -2.55 -14.57
N ILE A 399 -7.15 -1.71 -13.78
CA ILE A 399 -8.32 -2.12 -12.99
C ILE A 399 -9.47 -2.58 -13.90
N GLU A 400 -9.77 -1.82 -14.96
CA GLU A 400 -10.76 -2.21 -15.97
C GLU A 400 -10.40 -3.55 -16.62
N ARG A 401 -9.10 -3.81 -16.83
CA ARG A 401 -8.62 -5.10 -17.33
C ARG A 401 -8.82 -6.23 -16.33
N CYS A 402 -8.48 -6.04 -15.06
CA CYS A 402 -8.70 -7.04 -14.00
C CYS A 402 -10.19 -7.38 -13.82
N ALA A 403 -11.08 -6.45 -14.16
CA ALA A 403 -12.53 -6.63 -14.09
C ALA A 403 -13.14 -7.32 -15.33
N THR A 404 -12.41 -7.41 -16.43
CA THR A 404 -12.88 -8.03 -17.67
C THR A 404 -12.77 -9.56 -17.57
N ARG A 405 -13.79 -10.31 -18.02
CA ARG A 405 -13.75 -11.77 -17.96
C ARG A 405 -12.68 -12.39 -18.87
N PRO A 406 -12.15 -13.58 -18.51
CA PRO A 406 -11.40 -14.41 -19.44
C PRO A 406 -12.21 -14.68 -20.72
N GLY A 407 -11.61 -14.40 -21.89
CA GLY A 407 -12.24 -14.58 -23.20
C GLY A 407 -13.18 -13.46 -23.65
N GLU A 408 -13.56 -12.50 -22.78
CA GLU A 408 -14.28 -11.31 -23.19
C GLU A 408 -13.28 -10.20 -23.58
N SER A 409 -13.39 -9.71 -24.81
CA SER A 409 -12.56 -8.58 -25.28
C SER A 409 -13.19 -7.28 -24.79
N GLY A 410 -12.93 -6.90 -23.53
CA GLY A 410 -13.39 -5.64 -22.93
C GLY A 410 -14.92 -5.47 -22.95
N GLY A 411 -15.59 -5.83 -21.85
CA GLY A 411 -17.05 -5.69 -21.73
C GLY A 411 -17.53 -4.30 -22.21
N PRO A 412 -18.56 -4.23 -23.07
CA PRO A 412 -18.98 -2.97 -23.67
C PRO A 412 -19.50 -2.03 -22.59
N GLY A 413 -18.76 -0.95 -22.30
CA GLY A 413 -19.17 0.08 -21.35
C GLY A 413 -18.70 -0.09 -19.91
N LEU A 414 -17.60 -0.79 -19.65
CA LEU A 414 -16.94 -0.77 -18.33
C LEU A 414 -16.08 0.50 -18.16
N GLY A 415 -16.12 1.14 -17.00
CA GLY A 415 -15.24 2.25 -16.65
C GLY A 415 -14.85 2.24 -15.18
N ALA A 416 -13.56 2.39 -14.89
CA ALA A 416 -13.04 2.61 -13.55
C ALA A 416 -12.76 4.10 -13.36
N GLY A 417 -13.00 4.65 -12.17
CA GLY A 417 -12.70 6.03 -11.84
C GLY A 417 -12.46 6.24 -10.34
N TRP A 418 -11.74 7.31 -9.99
CA TRP A 418 -11.50 7.69 -8.59
C TRP A 418 -12.77 8.25 -7.94
N THR A 419 -13.72 8.68 -8.77
CA THR A 419 -15.09 9.05 -8.41
C THR A 419 -16.08 8.26 -9.27
N GLU A 420 -17.34 8.19 -8.83
CA GLU A 420 -18.41 7.53 -9.58
C GLU A 420 -18.64 8.21 -10.93
N ASP A 421 -18.64 9.55 -10.96
CA ASP A 421 -18.83 10.31 -12.20
C ASP A 421 -17.67 10.10 -13.19
N GLU A 422 -16.42 9.97 -12.72
CA GLU A 422 -15.28 9.62 -13.59
C GLU A 422 -15.44 8.21 -14.18
N ALA A 423 -15.87 7.25 -13.36
CA ALA A 423 -16.13 5.87 -13.80
C ALA A 423 -17.25 5.83 -14.87
N LEU A 424 -18.37 6.52 -14.61
CA LEU A 424 -19.48 6.67 -15.55
C LEU A 424 -19.06 7.35 -16.86
N TYR A 425 -18.24 8.40 -16.76
CA TYR A 425 -17.75 9.13 -17.93
C TYR A 425 -16.85 8.24 -18.79
N ARG A 426 -15.91 7.51 -18.19
CA ARG A 426 -15.05 6.56 -18.91
C ARG A 426 -15.85 5.42 -19.53
N ALA A 427 -16.82 4.86 -18.80
CA ALA A 427 -17.76 3.86 -19.31
C ALA A 427 -18.53 4.37 -20.54
N LEU A 428 -19.02 5.61 -20.49
CA LEU A 428 -19.71 6.27 -21.61
C LEU A 428 -18.80 6.41 -22.83
N LEU A 429 -17.55 6.84 -22.64
CA LEU A 429 -16.57 6.98 -23.72
C LEU A 429 -16.29 5.63 -24.39
N ARG A 430 -16.03 4.56 -23.61
CA ARG A 430 -15.79 3.21 -24.15
C ARG A 430 -17.00 2.70 -24.93
N ARG A 431 -18.19 2.78 -24.34
CA ARG A 431 -19.42 2.35 -24.99
C ARG A 431 -19.66 3.11 -26.30
N THR A 432 -19.53 4.43 -26.27
CA THR A 432 -19.77 5.27 -27.46
C THR A 432 -18.78 4.96 -28.57
N SER A 433 -17.52 4.64 -28.23
CA SER A 433 -16.49 4.29 -29.22
C SER A 433 -16.75 2.98 -29.96
N GLN A 434 -17.59 2.11 -29.40
CA GLN A 434 -17.96 0.82 -29.99
C GLN A 434 -19.25 0.88 -30.81
N LEU A 435 -20.01 1.96 -30.73
CA LEU A 435 -21.26 2.09 -31.49
C LEU A 435 -20.95 2.27 -32.98
N PRO A 436 -21.70 1.59 -33.89
CA PRO A 436 -21.59 1.84 -35.32
C PRO A 436 -21.83 3.33 -35.59
N TYR A 437 -20.99 3.91 -36.45
CA TYR A 437 -21.04 5.34 -36.78
C TYR A 437 -22.47 5.81 -37.08
N VAL A 438 -22.98 6.71 -36.23
CA VAL A 438 -24.25 7.39 -36.46
C VAL A 438 -24.00 8.49 -37.49
N LYS A 439 -24.76 8.50 -38.59
CA LYS A 439 -24.70 9.53 -39.65
C LYS A 439 -24.88 10.93 -39.04
N GLY A 440 -23.78 11.63 -38.78
CA GLY A 440 -23.73 13.04 -38.41
C GLY A 440 -23.05 13.87 -39.51
N LYS A 441 -23.40 15.16 -39.60
CA LYS A 441 -22.71 16.10 -40.49
C LYS A 441 -21.35 16.45 -39.87
N LEU A 442 -20.29 15.82 -40.36
CA LEU A 442 -18.92 16.17 -40.01
C LEU A 442 -18.60 17.60 -40.50
N THR A 443 -18.11 18.44 -39.60
CA THR A 443 -17.70 19.82 -39.91
C THR A 443 -16.19 19.94 -39.77
N GLU A 444 -15.53 20.47 -40.80
CA GLU A 444 -14.09 20.74 -40.81
C GLU A 444 -13.75 21.96 -39.94
N PHE A 445 -12.59 21.93 -39.27
CA PHE A 445 -12.11 23.03 -38.44
C PHE A 445 -10.58 22.99 -38.28
N THR A 446 -10.00 24.08 -37.76
CA THR A 446 -8.59 24.18 -37.36
C THR A 446 -8.46 24.24 -35.83
N LEU A 447 -7.30 23.90 -35.28
CA LEU A 447 -7.08 23.98 -33.82
C LEU A 447 -7.27 25.40 -33.27
N ASP A 448 -7.01 26.44 -34.07
CA ASP A 448 -7.24 27.83 -33.66
C ASP A 448 -8.72 28.12 -33.40
N GLY A 449 -9.61 27.44 -34.14
CA GLY A 449 -11.06 27.52 -33.95
C GLY A 449 -11.61 26.79 -32.72
N LEU A 450 -10.77 26.24 -31.84
CA LEU A 450 -11.19 25.54 -30.62
C LEU A 450 -11.44 26.46 -29.40
N GLY A 451 -11.13 27.75 -29.49
CA GLY A 451 -11.20 28.68 -28.36
C GLY A 451 -9.98 28.60 -27.43
N ASP A 452 -10.09 29.12 -26.19
CA ASP A 452 -8.94 29.30 -25.30
C ASP A 452 -9.01 28.50 -23.99
N ASP A 453 -9.96 27.60 -23.84
CA ASP A 453 -10.09 26.77 -22.64
C ASP A 453 -8.92 25.78 -22.46
N ALA A 454 -8.85 25.16 -21.27
CA ALA A 454 -7.77 24.24 -20.93
C ALA A 454 -7.61 23.08 -21.93
N CYS A 455 -8.71 22.52 -22.44
CA CYS A 455 -8.68 21.48 -23.46
C CYS A 455 -8.13 21.99 -24.80
N ALA A 456 -8.46 23.23 -25.20
CA ALA A 456 -7.97 23.81 -26.46
C ALA A 456 -6.45 24.08 -26.39
N ARG A 457 -5.97 24.61 -25.26
CA ARG A 457 -4.53 24.77 -25.00
C ARG A 457 -3.80 23.42 -25.01
N ALA A 458 -4.39 22.39 -24.39
CA ALA A 458 -3.84 21.03 -24.43
C ALA A 458 -3.79 20.47 -25.86
N ALA A 459 -4.83 20.65 -26.67
CA ALA A 459 -4.83 20.19 -28.06
C ALA A 459 -3.71 20.83 -28.88
N ARG A 460 -3.51 22.15 -28.75
CA ARG A 460 -2.41 22.89 -29.42
C ARG A 460 -1.03 22.46 -28.95
N TYR A 461 -0.87 22.07 -27.69
CA TYR A 461 0.38 21.49 -27.19
C TYR A 461 0.60 20.06 -27.72
N LEU A 462 -0.45 19.23 -27.69
CA LEU A 462 -0.37 17.81 -28.04
C LEU A 462 -0.07 17.59 -29.53
N GLN A 463 -0.65 18.36 -30.46
CA GLN A 463 -0.44 18.14 -31.90
C GLN A 463 1.05 18.12 -32.29
N PRO A 464 1.86 19.17 -32.03
CA PRO A 464 3.27 19.15 -32.39
C PRO A 464 4.07 18.13 -31.57
N ALA A 465 3.65 17.80 -30.35
CA ALA A 465 4.29 16.75 -29.54
C ALA A 465 4.08 15.36 -30.15
N VAL A 466 2.87 15.04 -30.60
CA VAL A 466 2.53 13.79 -31.27
C VAL A 466 3.23 13.67 -32.62
N ALA A 467 3.25 14.76 -33.41
CA ALA A 467 3.94 14.79 -34.69
C ALA A 467 5.44 14.47 -34.54
N ARG A 468 6.10 15.07 -33.54
CA ARG A 468 7.51 14.76 -33.22
C ARG A 468 7.72 13.33 -32.72
N ALA A 469 6.82 12.80 -31.91
CA ALA A 469 6.99 11.49 -31.29
C ALA A 469 6.67 10.31 -32.24
N THR A 470 5.73 10.49 -33.17
CA THR A 470 5.19 9.42 -34.01
C THR A 470 5.47 9.59 -35.49
N GLY A 471 5.93 10.78 -35.91
CA GLY A 471 6.02 11.17 -37.33
C GLY A 471 4.66 11.39 -38.01
N ARG A 472 3.54 11.26 -37.28
CA ARG A 472 2.18 11.46 -37.81
C ARG A 472 1.70 12.88 -37.49
N ASP A 473 1.49 13.69 -38.53
CA ASP A 473 0.92 15.03 -38.39
C ASP A 473 -0.52 15.07 -38.94
N PRO A 474 -1.54 15.23 -38.08
CA PRO A 474 -2.90 15.45 -38.53
C PRO A 474 -3.03 16.75 -39.35
N VAL A 475 -3.26 16.63 -40.65
CA VAL A 475 -3.33 17.79 -41.55
C VAL A 475 -4.71 18.44 -41.53
N ARG A 476 -5.76 17.64 -41.25
CA ARG A 476 -7.15 18.10 -41.25
C ARG A 476 -7.95 17.49 -40.10
N TRP A 477 -8.83 18.30 -39.51
CA TRP A 477 -9.73 17.88 -38.43
C TRP A 477 -11.19 18.02 -38.84
N THR A 478 -11.99 17.00 -38.53
CA THR A 478 -13.46 17.06 -38.63
C THR A 478 -14.09 16.65 -37.31
N ALA A 479 -15.19 17.28 -36.92
CA ALA A 479 -15.94 16.88 -35.73
C ALA A 479 -17.45 16.88 -35.95
N THR A 480 -18.15 16.09 -35.14
CA THR A 480 -19.61 16.11 -35.02
C THR A 480 -20.00 15.98 -33.55
N ARG A 481 -21.19 16.48 -33.20
CA ARG A 481 -21.80 16.20 -31.89
C ARG A 481 -22.70 14.96 -32.03
N LEU A 482 -22.61 14.05 -31.09
CA LEU A 482 -23.35 12.80 -31.03
C LEU A 482 -24.68 12.98 -30.27
N PRO A 483 -25.66 12.05 -30.42
CA PRO A 483 -26.95 12.16 -29.74
C PRO A 483 -26.88 12.21 -28.21
N ASN A 484 -25.86 11.60 -27.61
CA ASN A 484 -25.60 11.65 -26.16
C ASN A 484 -24.85 12.93 -25.73
N GLY A 485 -24.68 13.89 -26.64
CA GLY A 485 -24.02 15.17 -26.38
C GLY A 485 -22.50 15.17 -26.52
N LEU A 486 -21.84 14.00 -26.53
CA LEU A 486 -20.39 13.89 -26.74
C LEU A 486 -19.98 14.45 -28.11
N HIS A 487 -18.74 14.90 -28.20
CA HIS A 487 -18.10 15.26 -29.45
C HIS A 487 -17.24 14.10 -29.96
N LEU A 488 -17.38 13.77 -31.24
CA LEU A 488 -16.46 12.90 -31.97
C LEU A 488 -15.57 13.78 -32.83
N ALA A 489 -14.25 13.70 -32.64
CA ALA A 489 -13.26 14.35 -33.48
C ALA A 489 -12.45 13.30 -34.25
N ARG A 490 -12.17 13.58 -35.52
CA ARG A 490 -11.36 12.74 -36.41
C ARG A 490 -10.21 13.54 -36.98
N ALA A 491 -9.02 12.96 -36.89
CA ALA A 491 -7.83 13.44 -37.56
C ALA A 491 -7.68 12.72 -38.89
N HIS A 492 -7.36 13.48 -39.94
CA HIS A 492 -7.12 12.99 -41.28
C HIS A 492 -5.65 13.20 -41.63
N GLY A 493 -4.99 12.13 -42.10
CA GLY A 493 -3.67 12.20 -42.74
C GLY A 493 -3.80 12.50 -44.23
N ALA A 494 -2.71 12.30 -44.98
CA ALA A 494 -2.68 12.55 -46.42
C ALA A 494 -3.71 11.71 -47.22
N ASP A 495 -3.90 10.43 -46.85
CA ASP A 495 -4.70 9.49 -47.66
C ASP A 495 -5.84 8.77 -46.91
N ALA A 496 -5.98 8.93 -45.58
CA ALA A 496 -7.06 8.30 -44.79
C ALA A 496 -7.31 8.96 -43.42
N VAL A 497 -8.43 8.60 -42.78
CA VAL A 497 -8.66 8.90 -41.34
C VAL A 497 -7.57 8.20 -40.53
N ALA A 498 -6.79 8.98 -39.79
CA ALA A 498 -5.63 8.48 -39.04
C ALA A 498 -6.01 8.02 -37.63
N THR A 499 -6.98 8.69 -36.99
CA THR A 499 -7.42 8.39 -35.62
C THR A 499 -8.72 9.14 -35.29
N GLU A 500 -9.43 8.69 -34.25
CA GLU A 500 -10.61 9.36 -33.72
C GLU A 500 -10.61 9.39 -32.18
N GLY A 501 -11.32 10.37 -31.63
CA GLY A 501 -11.41 10.60 -30.18
C GLY A 501 -12.76 11.17 -29.78
N LEU A 502 -13.12 10.92 -28.53
CA LEU A 502 -14.38 11.34 -27.91
C LEU A 502 -14.12 12.25 -26.71
N GLY A 503 -15.02 13.19 -26.46
CA GLY A 503 -14.94 14.07 -25.29
C GLY A 503 -16.23 14.86 -25.05
N ALA A 504 -16.37 15.45 -23.86
CA ALA A 504 -17.49 16.29 -23.47
C ALA A 504 -17.49 17.65 -24.19
N CYS A 505 -16.32 18.10 -24.66
CA CYS A 505 -16.20 19.21 -25.60
C CYS A 505 -15.36 18.84 -26.84
N ARG A 506 -15.47 19.65 -27.90
CA ARG A 506 -14.74 19.42 -29.17
C ARG A 506 -13.22 19.34 -28.96
N ALA A 507 -12.66 20.22 -28.13
CA ALA A 507 -11.22 20.25 -27.90
C ALA A 507 -10.72 19.03 -27.13
N GLU A 508 -11.51 18.51 -26.18
CA GLU A 508 -11.19 17.27 -25.47
C GLU A 508 -11.21 16.07 -26.41
N ALA A 509 -12.19 15.99 -27.31
CA ALA A 509 -12.25 14.93 -28.33
C ALA A 509 -11.01 14.94 -29.24
N VAL A 510 -10.48 16.12 -29.58
CA VAL A 510 -9.21 16.28 -30.30
C VAL A 510 -8.04 15.78 -29.46
N CYS A 511 -7.96 16.15 -28.17
CA CYS A 511 -6.92 15.65 -27.28
C CYS A 511 -6.94 14.11 -27.18
N ALA A 512 -8.12 13.50 -27.03
CA ALA A 512 -8.26 12.05 -26.97
C ALA A 512 -7.81 11.38 -28.29
N ALA A 513 -8.15 11.95 -29.44
CA ALA A 513 -7.70 11.46 -30.74
C ALA A 513 -6.17 11.52 -30.89
N LEU A 514 -5.55 12.62 -30.44
CA LEU A 514 -4.11 12.80 -30.44
C LEU A 514 -3.41 11.83 -29.47
N LEU A 515 -3.92 11.68 -28.24
CA LEU A 515 -3.36 10.76 -27.25
C LEU A 515 -3.47 9.30 -27.70
N ARG A 516 -4.50 8.93 -28.46
CA ARG A 516 -4.61 7.60 -29.07
C ARG A 516 -3.46 7.26 -30.03
N LEU A 517 -2.80 8.25 -30.64
CA LEU A 517 -1.64 7.99 -31.52
C LEU A 517 -0.36 7.60 -30.77
N VAL A 518 -0.31 7.82 -29.46
CA VAL A 518 0.87 7.56 -28.61
C VAL A 518 0.60 6.53 -27.51
N ASN A 519 -0.57 5.89 -27.55
CA ASN A 519 -1.01 4.84 -26.62
C ASN A 519 -1.48 3.61 -27.42
N ASP A 520 -1.55 2.46 -26.76
CA ASP A 520 -2.07 1.23 -27.36
C ASP A 520 -3.60 1.34 -27.62
N ASP A 521 -4.10 0.61 -28.61
CA ASP A 521 -5.47 0.77 -29.12
C ASP A 521 -6.60 0.44 -28.13
N ASP A 522 -6.32 -0.41 -27.14
CA ASP A 522 -7.27 -0.83 -26.10
C ASP A 522 -7.23 0.06 -24.84
N VAL A 523 -6.27 0.98 -24.77
CA VAL A 523 -6.06 1.88 -23.63
C VAL A 523 -6.85 3.17 -23.80
N LEU A 524 -7.71 3.48 -22.83
CA LEU A 524 -8.47 4.73 -22.78
C LEU A 524 -7.72 5.75 -21.92
N VAL A 525 -7.16 6.78 -22.56
CA VAL A 525 -6.46 7.90 -21.92
C VAL A 525 -7.18 9.21 -22.25
N PRO A 526 -8.34 9.49 -21.63
CA PRO A 526 -9.05 10.73 -21.86
C PRO A 526 -8.34 11.86 -21.10
N LEU A 527 -8.42 13.05 -21.66
CA LEU A 527 -8.10 14.26 -20.92
C LEU A 527 -9.29 14.55 -19.99
N ASN A 528 -9.07 14.79 -18.70
CA ASN A 528 -10.15 15.26 -17.82
C ASN A 528 -10.77 16.54 -18.41
N PRO A 529 -12.11 16.65 -18.47
CA PRO A 529 -12.75 17.76 -19.15
C PRO A 529 -12.48 19.08 -18.40
N HIS A 530 -12.48 20.20 -19.12
CA HIS A 530 -12.06 21.50 -18.56
C HIS A 530 -13.00 22.09 -17.49
N PHE A 531 -14.21 21.54 -17.35
CA PHE A 531 -15.22 21.93 -16.37
C PHE A 531 -14.71 21.83 -14.93
N ARG A 532 -15.34 22.56 -14.01
CA ARG A 532 -14.93 22.55 -12.60
C ARG A 532 -15.51 21.35 -11.86
N THR A 533 -16.78 21.04 -12.08
CA THR A 533 -17.54 20.01 -11.35
C THR A 533 -18.21 19.02 -12.30
N TRP A 534 -18.43 17.79 -11.84
CA TRP A 534 -19.13 16.78 -12.65
C TRP A 534 -20.56 17.17 -13.03
N PRO A 535 -21.36 17.83 -12.16
CA PRO A 535 -22.65 18.39 -12.56
C PRO A 535 -22.57 19.31 -13.79
N GLU A 536 -21.51 20.10 -13.95
CA GLU A 536 -21.31 20.92 -15.16
C GLU A 536 -21.08 20.06 -16.41
N VAL A 537 -20.28 19.00 -16.29
CA VAL A 537 -20.05 18.02 -17.38
C VAL A 537 -21.40 17.43 -17.84
N TRP A 538 -22.21 16.96 -16.90
CA TRP A 538 -23.50 16.31 -17.17
C TRP A 538 -24.59 17.26 -17.69
N ARG A 539 -24.41 18.58 -17.61
CA ARG A 539 -25.28 19.53 -18.32
C ARG A 539 -24.99 19.58 -19.83
N HIS A 540 -23.79 19.18 -20.25
CA HIS A 540 -23.34 19.22 -21.64
C HIS A 540 -23.50 17.89 -22.37
N ILE A 541 -23.50 16.77 -21.63
CA ILE A 541 -23.64 15.41 -22.15
C ILE A 541 -24.67 14.63 -21.35
N THR A 542 -25.31 13.64 -21.97
CA THR A 542 -26.30 12.79 -21.31
C THR A 542 -25.60 11.85 -20.33
N LYS A 543 -25.85 12.03 -19.02
CA LYS A 543 -25.38 11.10 -17.98
C LYS A 543 -26.02 9.72 -18.20
N PRO A 544 -25.24 8.65 -18.42
CA PRO A 544 -25.81 7.31 -18.58
C PRO A 544 -26.32 6.78 -17.24
N HIS A 545 -27.24 5.82 -17.29
CA HIS A 545 -27.51 4.96 -16.15
C HIS A 545 -26.42 3.90 -16.08
N GLY A 546 -25.60 3.94 -15.02
CA GLY A 546 -24.61 2.91 -14.74
C GLY A 546 -25.01 2.10 -13.52
N VAL A 547 -24.58 0.84 -13.52
CA VAL A 547 -24.69 -0.05 -12.36
C VAL A 547 -23.29 -0.42 -11.87
N PRO A 548 -23.09 -0.65 -10.56
CA PRO A 548 -21.83 -1.21 -10.08
C PRO A 548 -21.51 -2.50 -10.86
N ALA A 549 -20.27 -2.61 -11.34
CA ALA A 549 -19.87 -3.76 -12.12
C ALA A 549 -20.07 -5.04 -11.30
N ARG A 550 -20.68 -6.07 -11.92
CA ARG A 550 -21.03 -7.33 -11.24
C ARG A 550 -19.81 -8.11 -10.75
N HIS A 551 -18.66 -7.89 -11.38
CA HIS A 551 -17.38 -8.47 -11.00
C HIS A 551 -16.54 -7.39 -10.33
N THR A 552 -16.62 -7.33 -9.01
CA THR A 552 -15.83 -6.38 -8.23
C THR A 552 -14.40 -6.90 -8.10
N VAL A 553 -13.43 -6.06 -8.49
CA VAL A 553 -12.01 -6.29 -8.22
C VAL A 553 -11.82 -6.17 -6.69
N PRO A 554 -11.49 -7.26 -5.96
CA PRO A 554 -11.69 -7.31 -4.51
C PRO A 554 -10.87 -6.30 -3.70
N PHE A 555 -9.70 -5.89 -4.21
CA PHE A 555 -8.83 -4.94 -3.51
C PHE A 555 -9.27 -3.47 -3.64
N LEU A 556 -10.26 -3.15 -4.49
CA LEU A 556 -10.69 -1.76 -4.69
C LEU A 556 -11.36 -1.15 -3.45
N GLY A 557 -12.12 -1.95 -2.70
CA GLY A 557 -12.96 -1.46 -1.60
C GLY A 557 -13.79 -0.24 -2.03
N ASP A 558 -13.81 0.80 -1.20
CA ASP A 558 -14.47 2.08 -1.51
C ASP A 558 -13.52 3.14 -2.10
N GLN A 559 -12.29 2.76 -2.50
CA GLN A 559 -11.28 3.72 -2.96
C GLN A 559 -11.41 4.06 -4.45
N VAL A 560 -11.90 3.13 -5.26
CA VAL A 560 -12.15 3.29 -6.71
C VAL A 560 -13.55 2.81 -7.03
N ARG A 561 -14.20 3.47 -8.00
CA ARG A 561 -15.51 3.07 -8.51
C ARG A 561 -15.33 2.33 -9.83
N LEU A 562 -16.07 1.24 -9.98
CA LEU A 562 -16.11 0.45 -11.20
C LEU A 562 -17.57 0.32 -11.64
N VAL A 563 -17.88 0.88 -12.80
CA VAL A 563 -19.25 1.02 -13.29
C VAL A 563 -19.38 0.41 -14.67
N GLU A 564 -20.50 -0.27 -14.90
CA GLU A 564 -20.90 -0.80 -16.19
C GLU A 564 -22.11 -0.03 -16.71
N VAL A 565 -22.06 0.37 -17.98
CA VAL A 565 -23.14 1.09 -18.67
C VAL A 565 -23.68 0.21 -19.80
N ALA A 566 -24.93 -0.24 -19.65
CA ALA A 566 -25.65 -1.07 -20.62
C ALA A 566 -26.10 -0.29 -21.85
#